data_AF-A0A2E5EJC8-F1
#
_entry.id   AF-A0A2E5EJC8-F1
#
_cell.length_a   1.000
_cell.length_b   1.000
_cell.length_c   1.000
_cell.angle_alpha   90.00
_cell.angle_beta   90.00
_cell.angle_gamma   90.00
#
_symmetry.space_group_name_H-M   'P 1'
#
loop_
_entity.id
_entity.type
_entity.pdbx_description
1 polymer ?
#
loop_
_entity_poly.entity_id
_entity_poly.type
_entity_poly.pdbx_seq_one_letter_code
_entity_poly.pdbx_strand_id
1 'polypeptide(L)'
;MESGVLLTTGDHALWNGGDDGPDEDFEEREWNQQGDIELETRIAGQYTREATSLEFDVFCQNSQLEIQYQFGSEEYPEFVNFFNDGFMMTVDGVLVPFVPDCSGIVAVNSINDIVPINDHLYLDDDDVIDFRLPVLEEKLDVPPSMQFEKSHNVDLLKHECDCAERSYKRQFLPAGSLGRAHKHMVKALDAPDIEKQIPRLEWNGKLFELIRVHSDMNKSLEPLPSWKLLKAEAFECVVSWGDREWCHVYANGENGVLERFGYHLEQDRWAYGTTPPGVESVTRHLTDPEALAGA
;
A
#
# COMPACT_ATOMS: atom_id res chain seq x y z
N MET A 1 -11.89 0.03 8.50
CA MET A 1 -12.80 -0.91 9.21
C MET A 1 -14.04 -0.15 9.64
N GLU A 2 -15.24 -0.73 9.53
CA GLU A 2 -16.51 -0.05 9.92
C GLU A 2 -16.89 -0.27 11.41
N SER A 3 -16.27 -1.25 12.08
CA SER A 3 -16.37 -1.49 13.53
C SER A 3 -15.21 -2.38 13.99
N GLY A 4 -14.85 -2.33 15.28
CA GLY A 4 -13.74 -3.11 15.83
C GLY A 4 -13.40 -2.74 17.27
N VAL A 5 -12.29 -3.30 17.77
CA VAL A 5 -11.67 -2.90 19.04
C VAL A 5 -10.39 -2.15 18.71
N LEU A 6 -10.22 -0.96 19.29
CA LEU A 6 -8.98 -0.21 19.23
C LEU A 6 -8.10 -0.62 20.43
N LEU A 7 -6.89 -1.07 20.12
CA LEU A 7 -5.82 -1.29 21.07
C LEU A 7 -4.76 -0.23 20.78
N THR A 8 -4.48 0.64 21.76
CA THR A 8 -3.49 1.70 21.63
C THR A 8 -2.74 1.90 22.96
N THR A 9 -1.46 2.19 22.88
CA THR A 9 -0.62 2.66 23.99
C THR A 9 -0.75 4.18 24.19
N GLY A 10 -1.23 4.91 23.17
CA GLY A 10 -1.43 6.36 23.20
C GLY A 10 -2.88 6.80 23.46
N ASP A 11 -3.17 8.08 23.21
CA ASP A 11 -4.52 8.62 23.37
C ASP A 11 -5.42 8.18 22.20
N HIS A 12 -6.39 7.32 22.48
CA HIS A 12 -7.42 6.88 21.53
C HIS A 12 -8.15 8.02 20.79
N ALA A 13 -8.19 9.24 21.35
CA ALA A 13 -8.81 10.39 20.69
C ALA A 13 -8.02 10.89 19.46
N LEU A 14 -6.74 10.54 19.36
CA LEU A 14 -5.85 10.88 18.25
C LEU A 14 -5.81 9.80 17.16
N TRP A 15 -6.49 8.67 17.38
CA TRP A 15 -6.58 7.62 16.37
C TRP A 15 -7.27 8.14 15.09
N ASN A 16 -6.59 8.02 13.94
CA ASN A 16 -7.00 8.59 12.64
C ASN A 16 -7.14 10.12 12.62
N GLY A 17 -6.41 10.84 13.48
CA GLY A 17 -6.42 12.30 13.52
C GLY A 17 -5.73 12.98 12.34
N GLY A 18 -4.97 12.22 11.54
CA GLY A 18 -4.01 12.75 10.56
C GLY A 18 -2.83 13.46 11.25
N ASP A 19 -1.75 13.70 10.51
CA ASP A 19 -0.60 14.51 10.97
C ASP A 19 -0.94 16.02 11.01
N ASP A 20 -2.13 16.36 11.55
CA ASP A 20 -2.74 17.69 11.48
C ASP A 20 -2.28 18.61 12.64
N GLY A 21 -1.42 18.12 13.51
CA GLY A 21 -0.91 18.85 14.65
C GLY A 21 0.38 19.59 14.30
N PRO A 22 0.50 20.91 14.52
CA PRO A 22 1.83 21.50 14.55
C PRO A 22 2.57 20.85 15.69
N ASP A 23 3.52 19.93 15.44
CA ASP A 23 4.76 19.56 16.17
C ASP A 23 4.86 19.87 17.70
N GLU A 24 3.74 19.98 18.38
CA GLU A 24 3.55 20.57 19.70
C GLU A 24 2.54 19.67 20.40
N ASP A 25 3.10 18.85 21.30
CA ASP A 25 2.41 18.02 22.28
C ASP A 25 1.86 16.68 21.78
N PHE A 26 2.64 15.92 20.98
CA PHE A 26 2.84 14.51 21.33
C PHE A 26 3.64 14.46 22.65
N GLU A 27 3.08 15.01 23.73
CA GLU A 27 3.48 14.51 25.03
C GLU A 27 3.09 13.04 24.97
N GLU A 28 4.09 12.16 24.79
CA GLU A 28 4.11 10.82 25.34
C GLU A 28 3.44 10.98 26.71
N ARG A 29 2.13 10.78 26.78
CA ARG A 29 1.48 10.57 28.04
C ARG A 29 1.98 9.19 28.40
N GLU A 30 3.19 9.14 28.96
CA GLU A 30 3.72 7.97 29.62
C GLU A 30 2.72 7.71 30.73
N TRP A 31 1.72 6.88 30.41
CA TRP A 31 0.80 6.29 31.35
C TRP A 31 1.55 5.44 32.37
N ASN A 32 2.86 5.24 32.15
CA ASN A 32 3.81 4.59 33.04
C ASN A 32 3.30 3.18 33.35
N GLN A 33 2.63 2.61 32.35
CA GLN A 33 2.17 1.24 32.38
C GLN A 33 3.37 0.35 32.16
N GLN A 34 3.27 -0.88 32.66
CA GLN A 34 4.34 -1.83 32.46
C GLN A 34 4.22 -2.37 31.03
N GLY A 35 5.33 -2.42 30.30
CA GLY A 35 5.41 -3.18 29.05
C GLY A 35 5.10 -4.66 29.22
N ASP A 36 5.16 -5.40 28.11
CA ASP A 36 4.84 -6.82 28.07
C ASP A 36 6.08 -7.67 27.84
N ILE A 37 6.51 -8.41 28.87
CA ILE A 37 7.74 -9.23 28.81
C ILE A 37 7.67 -10.32 27.74
N GLU A 38 6.48 -10.81 27.40
CA GLU A 38 6.31 -11.82 26.36
C GLU A 38 6.48 -11.18 24.98
N LEU A 39 5.93 -9.99 24.77
CA LEU A 39 6.16 -9.17 23.58
C LEU A 39 7.64 -8.80 23.43
N GLU A 40 8.30 -8.38 24.51
CA GLU A 40 9.74 -8.05 24.55
C GLU A 40 10.60 -9.23 24.11
N THR A 41 10.34 -10.40 24.68
CA THR A 41 11.20 -11.58 24.49
C THR A 41 10.94 -12.32 23.20
N ARG A 42 9.70 -12.26 22.67
CA ARG A 42 9.31 -13.03 21.48
C ARG A 42 9.26 -12.18 20.21
N ILE A 43 8.99 -10.88 20.32
CA ILE A 43 8.69 -9.99 19.18
C ILE A 43 9.65 -8.80 19.15
N ALA A 44 9.52 -7.85 20.07
CA ALA A 44 10.19 -6.55 19.98
C ALA A 44 11.72 -6.66 20.12
N GLY A 45 12.23 -7.63 20.89
CA GLY A 45 13.67 -7.79 21.11
C GLY A 45 14.31 -6.65 21.93
N GLN A 46 13.49 -5.75 22.46
CA GLN A 46 13.86 -4.59 23.27
C GLN A 46 12.80 -4.37 24.35
N TYR A 47 13.12 -3.53 25.33
CA TYR A 47 12.20 -3.20 26.42
C TYR A 47 11.01 -2.41 25.89
N THR A 48 9.80 -2.92 26.12
CA THR A 48 8.56 -2.22 25.79
C THR A 48 8.24 -1.31 26.97
N ARG A 49 8.03 -0.02 26.73
CA ARG A 49 7.68 0.90 27.82
C ARG A 49 6.24 0.69 28.24
N GLU A 50 5.34 0.66 27.26
CA GLU A 50 3.91 0.53 27.46
C GLU A 50 3.37 -0.55 26.52
N ALA A 51 2.37 -1.28 26.99
CA ALA A 51 1.73 -2.32 26.21
C ALA A 51 0.24 -2.34 26.52
N THR A 52 -0.58 -2.64 25.52
CA THR A 52 -2.00 -2.91 25.71
C THR A 52 -2.27 -4.36 25.31
N SER A 53 -3.13 -5.03 26.05
CA SER A 53 -3.48 -6.43 25.80
C SER A 53 -4.98 -6.67 25.91
N LEU A 54 -5.45 -7.66 25.16
CA LEU A 54 -6.83 -8.13 25.18
C LEU A 54 -6.83 -9.65 25.19
N GLU A 55 -7.42 -10.24 26.23
CA GLU A 55 -7.53 -11.68 26.41
C GLU A 55 -9.00 -12.09 26.50
N PHE A 56 -9.37 -13.16 25.79
CA PHE A 56 -10.72 -13.70 25.82
C PHE A 56 -10.76 -15.17 25.38
N ASP A 57 -11.72 -15.91 25.92
CA ASP A 57 -12.01 -17.28 25.51
C ASP A 57 -12.95 -17.31 24.30
N VAL A 58 -12.64 -18.15 23.31
CA VAL A 58 -13.50 -18.36 22.13
C VAL A 58 -13.89 -19.83 21.99
N PHE A 59 -15.17 -20.08 21.75
CA PHE A 59 -15.65 -21.40 21.33
C PHE A 59 -15.83 -21.43 19.81
N CYS A 60 -14.93 -22.10 19.10
CA CYS A 60 -14.97 -22.20 17.64
C CYS A 60 -15.66 -23.49 17.18
N GLN A 61 -16.95 -23.42 16.81
CA GLN A 61 -17.73 -24.60 16.40
C GLN A 61 -17.12 -25.35 15.20
N ASN A 62 -16.47 -24.63 14.28
CA ASN A 62 -15.80 -25.20 13.10
C ASN A 62 -14.26 -25.26 13.25
N SER A 63 -13.72 -25.05 14.45
CA SER A 63 -12.27 -24.98 14.70
C SER A 63 -11.52 -23.96 13.83
N GLN A 64 -12.20 -22.88 13.43
CA GLN A 64 -11.63 -21.78 12.66
C GLN A 64 -11.85 -20.46 13.42
N LEU A 65 -10.78 -19.69 13.55
CA LEU A 65 -10.78 -18.31 14.04
C LEU A 65 -10.19 -17.44 12.91
N GLU A 66 -10.87 -16.35 12.60
CA GLU A 66 -10.40 -15.36 11.62
C GLU A 66 -10.32 -14.00 12.32
N ILE A 67 -9.19 -13.32 12.14
CA ILE A 67 -8.93 -11.99 12.68
C ILE A 67 -8.42 -11.11 11.54
N GLN A 68 -9.02 -9.94 11.43
CA GLN A 68 -8.50 -8.84 10.63
C GLN A 68 -7.93 -7.81 11.59
N TYR A 69 -6.71 -7.37 11.35
CA TYR A 69 -6.04 -6.37 12.18
C TYR A 69 -5.35 -5.33 11.29
N GLN A 70 -5.13 -4.15 11.87
CA GLN A 70 -4.26 -3.13 11.32
C GLN A 70 -3.33 -2.72 12.46
N PHE A 71 -2.04 -2.79 12.21
CA PHE A 71 -1.01 -2.37 13.15
C PHE A 71 -0.45 -1.03 12.65
N GLY A 72 -0.38 -0.06 13.55
CA GLY A 72 0.20 1.26 13.30
C GLY A 72 1.21 1.57 14.39
N SER A 73 2.23 2.34 14.03
CA SER A 73 3.25 2.86 14.92
C SER A 73 3.64 4.24 14.39
N GLU A 74 3.70 5.20 15.30
CA GLU A 74 4.19 6.56 15.10
C GLU A 74 5.70 6.59 14.78
N GLU A 75 6.39 5.47 14.95
CA GLU A 75 7.84 5.37 14.71
C GLU A 75 8.19 5.17 13.23
N TYR A 76 7.18 5.05 12.36
CA TYR A 76 7.36 4.73 10.96
C TYR A 76 7.16 5.96 10.07
N PRO A 77 8.06 6.24 9.09
CA PRO A 77 9.31 5.52 8.78
C PRO A 77 10.57 6.02 9.51
N GLU A 78 10.52 7.17 10.18
CA GLU A 78 11.70 7.91 10.63
C GLU A 78 12.50 7.20 11.73
N PHE A 79 11.81 6.44 12.57
CA PHE A 79 12.36 5.92 13.82
C PHE A 79 12.42 4.39 13.91
N VAL A 80 12.13 3.69 12.81
CA VAL A 80 12.20 2.21 12.71
C VAL A 80 13.58 1.62 13.04
N ASN A 81 14.64 2.42 13.04
CA ASN A 81 15.98 1.98 13.44
C ASN A 81 16.31 2.21 14.93
N PHE A 82 15.41 2.85 15.66
CA PHE A 82 15.57 3.25 17.05
C PHE A 82 14.53 2.59 17.96
N PHE A 83 13.30 2.45 17.46
CA PHE A 83 12.19 1.78 18.11
C PHE A 83 11.66 0.66 17.22
N ASN A 84 10.94 -0.26 17.83
CA ASN A 84 10.53 -1.55 17.25
C ASN A 84 9.30 -2.01 18.00
N ASP A 85 8.20 -1.29 17.77
CA ASP A 85 6.91 -1.64 18.32
C ASP A 85 6.46 -2.98 17.75
N GLY A 86 5.77 -3.76 18.58
CA GLY A 86 5.39 -5.13 18.26
C GLY A 86 3.91 -5.36 18.43
N PHE A 87 3.38 -6.22 17.56
CA PHE A 87 2.07 -6.83 17.74
C PHE A 87 2.21 -8.35 17.85
N MET A 88 1.52 -8.92 18.82
CA MET A 88 1.50 -10.36 19.06
C MET A 88 0.09 -10.84 19.32
N MET A 89 -0.24 -12.03 18.82
CA MET A 89 -1.36 -12.80 19.33
C MET A 89 -0.95 -14.24 19.56
N THR A 90 -1.46 -14.80 20.64
CA THR A 90 -1.30 -16.21 21.01
C THR A 90 -2.64 -16.91 21.07
N VAL A 91 -2.71 -18.14 20.59
CA VAL A 91 -3.85 -19.05 20.78
C VAL A 91 -3.38 -20.22 21.61
N ASP A 92 -3.99 -20.44 22.78
CA ASP A 92 -3.56 -21.46 23.75
C ASP A 92 -2.05 -21.37 24.10
N GLY A 93 -1.52 -20.14 24.19
CA GLY A 93 -0.10 -19.85 24.44
C GLY A 93 0.84 -20.05 23.23
N VAL A 94 0.32 -20.48 22.08
CA VAL A 94 1.07 -20.64 20.83
C VAL A 94 1.01 -19.34 20.04
N LEU A 95 2.17 -18.80 19.65
CA LEU A 95 2.24 -17.60 18.81
C LEU A 95 1.69 -17.89 17.42
N VAL A 96 0.85 -16.98 16.93
CA VAL A 96 0.32 -17.02 15.56
C VAL A 96 1.11 -16.02 14.70
N PRO A 97 1.78 -16.46 13.61
CA PRO A 97 2.43 -15.55 12.67
C PRO A 97 1.38 -14.85 11.81
N PHE A 98 1.50 -13.54 11.65
CA PHE A 98 0.53 -12.70 10.93
C PHE A 98 1.09 -12.03 9.68
N VAL A 99 2.38 -12.16 9.41
CA VAL A 99 2.97 -11.73 8.14
C VAL A 99 2.50 -12.72 7.04
N PRO A 100 2.11 -12.27 5.83
CA PRO A 100 1.49 -13.13 4.80
C PRO A 100 2.32 -14.32 4.32
N ASP A 101 3.65 -14.23 4.43
CA ASP A 101 4.55 -15.35 4.11
C ASP A 101 4.79 -16.28 5.30
N CYS A 102 4.15 -16.00 6.44
CA CYS A 102 4.32 -16.65 7.73
C CYS A 102 5.79 -16.71 8.22
N SER A 103 6.68 -15.86 7.69
CA SER A 103 8.11 -15.93 7.97
C SER A 103 8.49 -15.27 9.29
N GLY A 104 7.60 -14.43 9.84
CA GLY A 104 7.97 -13.51 10.89
C GLY A 104 6.87 -13.11 11.86
N ILE A 105 7.35 -12.41 12.87
CA ILE A 105 6.62 -11.68 13.89
C ILE A 105 6.14 -10.34 13.30
N VAL A 106 5.11 -9.72 13.88
CA VAL A 106 4.68 -8.38 13.45
C VAL A 106 5.39 -7.36 14.33
N ALA A 107 6.34 -6.66 13.75
CA ALA A 107 7.02 -5.54 14.39
C ALA A 107 7.40 -4.53 13.32
N VAL A 108 7.59 -3.27 13.70
CA VAL A 108 7.95 -2.19 12.78
C VAL A 108 9.15 -2.60 11.91
N ASN A 109 10.16 -3.21 12.53
CA ASN A 109 11.39 -3.63 11.85
C ASN A 109 11.23 -4.92 11.06
N SER A 110 10.19 -5.73 11.30
CA SER A 110 9.93 -6.91 10.47
C SER A 110 9.14 -6.57 9.20
N ILE A 111 8.46 -5.42 9.20
CA ILE A 111 7.81 -4.86 8.00
C ILE A 111 8.85 -4.14 7.14
N ASN A 112 9.63 -3.24 7.74
CA ASN A 112 10.66 -2.45 7.05
C ASN A 112 11.92 -2.34 7.91
N ASP A 113 12.93 -3.13 7.56
CA ASP A 113 14.29 -3.03 8.13
C ASP A 113 15.19 -2.28 7.13
N ILE A 114 16.50 -2.25 7.42
CA ILE A 114 17.60 -1.86 6.50
C ILE A 114 17.46 -2.53 5.12
N VAL A 115 16.81 -3.70 5.04
CA VAL A 115 16.32 -4.30 3.80
C VAL A 115 14.79 -4.39 3.89
N PRO A 116 14.03 -3.84 2.95
CA PRO A 116 12.57 -3.99 2.93
C PRO A 116 12.21 -5.46 2.71
N ILE A 117 11.81 -6.16 3.77
CA ILE A 117 11.40 -7.58 3.72
C ILE A 117 9.90 -7.69 3.42
N ASN A 118 9.07 -6.83 4.03
CA ASN A 118 7.62 -6.81 3.83
C ASN A 118 7.07 -5.41 3.59
N ASP A 119 7.84 -4.54 2.94
CA ASP A 119 7.47 -3.17 2.60
C ASP A 119 6.11 -3.04 1.89
N HIS A 120 5.70 -4.07 1.15
CA HIS A 120 4.38 -4.16 0.51
C HIS A 120 3.19 -4.20 1.49
N LEU A 121 3.43 -4.38 2.79
CA LEU A 121 2.42 -4.33 3.85
C LEU A 121 2.33 -2.97 4.55
N TYR A 122 3.31 -2.10 4.31
CA TYR A 122 3.26 -0.75 4.82
C TYR A 122 2.20 0.05 4.07
N LEU A 123 1.38 0.78 4.83
CA LEU A 123 0.43 1.76 4.33
C LEU A 123 0.88 3.10 4.87
N ASP A 124 1.37 3.96 3.99
CA ASP A 124 1.72 5.34 4.31
C ASP A 124 0.44 6.17 4.55
N ASP A 125 0.50 6.99 5.59
CA ASP A 125 -0.55 7.90 6.06
C ASP A 125 -0.33 9.34 5.54
N ASP A 126 0.88 9.62 5.01
CA ASP A 126 1.21 10.91 4.41
C ASP A 126 0.27 11.28 3.24
N ASP A 127 0.27 12.57 2.88
CA ASP A 127 -0.37 13.13 1.66
C ASP A 127 0.02 12.37 0.36
N VAL A 128 1.01 11.50 0.46
CA VAL A 128 1.59 10.68 -0.59
C VAL A 128 1.43 9.19 -0.28
N ILE A 129 0.24 8.65 -0.52
CA ILE A 129 -0.02 7.22 -0.33
C ILE A 129 0.79 6.41 -1.35
N ASP A 130 1.60 5.49 -0.81
CA ASP A 130 2.42 4.54 -1.56
C ASP A 130 1.51 3.61 -2.38
N PHE A 131 1.32 3.96 -3.65
CA PHE A 131 0.28 3.38 -4.49
C PHE A 131 0.76 2.04 -5.03
N ARG A 132 0.36 0.94 -4.36
CA ARG A 132 0.81 -0.43 -4.64
C ARG A 132 -0.32 -1.34 -5.13
N LEU A 133 0.05 -2.43 -5.79
CA LEU A 133 -0.84 -3.51 -6.19
C LEU A 133 -1.28 -4.29 -4.94
N PRO A 134 -2.58 -4.64 -4.82
CA PRO A 134 -3.09 -5.39 -3.68
C PRO A 134 -2.53 -6.80 -3.69
N VAL A 135 -2.21 -7.31 -2.50
CA VAL A 135 -1.74 -8.69 -2.29
C VAL A 135 -2.95 -9.55 -1.95
N LEU A 136 -3.30 -10.49 -2.83
CA LEU A 136 -4.50 -11.31 -2.71
C LEU A 136 -4.14 -12.78 -2.95
N GLU A 137 -4.66 -13.71 -2.13
CA GLU A 137 -4.40 -15.16 -2.25
C GLU A 137 -5.00 -15.82 -3.53
N GLU A 138 -5.54 -15.01 -4.43
CA GLU A 138 -6.22 -15.43 -5.64
C GLU A 138 -5.28 -15.82 -6.77
N LYS A 139 -5.65 -16.91 -7.47
CA LYS A 139 -4.99 -17.36 -8.69
C LYS A 139 -6.01 -17.52 -9.80
N LEU A 140 -5.80 -16.79 -10.89
CA LEU A 140 -6.77 -16.66 -11.96
C LEU A 140 -6.18 -17.17 -13.28
N ASP A 141 -6.98 -17.94 -14.02
CA ASP A 141 -6.69 -18.25 -15.43
C ASP A 141 -7.32 -17.17 -16.30
N VAL A 142 -6.49 -16.26 -16.81
CA VAL A 142 -6.94 -15.13 -17.62
C VAL A 142 -7.10 -15.60 -19.07
N PRO A 143 -8.29 -15.51 -19.67
CA PRO A 143 -8.54 -15.98 -21.02
C PRO A 143 -7.78 -15.14 -22.06
N PRO A 144 -7.47 -15.72 -23.23
CA PRO A 144 -6.79 -15.00 -24.29
C PRO A 144 -7.65 -13.84 -24.81
N SER A 145 -7.01 -12.72 -25.13
CA SER A 145 -7.71 -11.55 -25.68
C SER A 145 -7.95 -11.68 -27.19
N MET A 146 -7.15 -12.50 -27.87
CA MET A 146 -7.31 -12.82 -29.29
C MET A 146 -7.35 -14.34 -29.51
N GLN A 147 -8.03 -14.78 -30.56
CA GLN A 147 -8.22 -16.22 -30.88
C GLN A 147 -6.93 -17.04 -30.99
N PHE A 148 -5.79 -16.42 -31.30
CA PHE A 148 -4.50 -17.09 -31.46
C PHE A 148 -3.62 -17.04 -30.20
N GLU A 149 -4.04 -16.31 -29.17
CA GLU A 149 -3.37 -16.29 -27.88
C GLU A 149 -3.83 -17.47 -27.02
N LYS A 150 -3.01 -17.84 -26.03
CA LYS A 150 -3.37 -18.83 -25.02
C LYS A 150 -3.83 -18.12 -23.74
N SER A 151 -4.54 -18.83 -22.87
CA SER A 151 -4.80 -18.34 -21.53
C SER A 151 -3.51 -18.32 -20.69
N HIS A 152 -3.55 -17.54 -19.61
CA HIS A 152 -2.39 -17.27 -18.78
C HIS A 152 -2.76 -17.31 -17.30
N ASN A 153 -1.99 -18.07 -16.51
CA ASN A 153 -2.16 -18.10 -15.07
C ASN A 153 -1.53 -16.86 -14.44
N VAL A 154 -2.31 -16.17 -13.62
CA VAL A 154 -1.90 -15.00 -12.84
C VAL A 154 -2.02 -15.33 -11.35
N ASP A 155 -0.96 -15.04 -10.60
CA ASP A 155 -0.88 -15.18 -9.15
C ASP A 155 -0.88 -13.78 -8.54
N LEU A 156 -2.00 -13.37 -7.93
CA LEU A 156 -2.17 -12.03 -7.35
C LEU A 156 -1.46 -11.87 -6.00
N LEU A 157 -1.06 -12.97 -5.36
CA LEU A 157 -0.29 -12.94 -4.12
C LEU A 157 1.17 -12.56 -4.42
N LYS A 158 1.71 -13.09 -5.52
CA LYS A 158 3.11 -12.86 -5.93
C LYS A 158 3.27 -11.78 -6.99
N HIS A 159 2.17 -11.25 -7.51
CA HIS A 159 2.12 -10.41 -8.71
C HIS A 159 2.89 -11.02 -9.89
N GLU A 160 2.69 -12.32 -10.12
CA GLU A 160 3.34 -13.08 -11.19
C GLU A 160 2.35 -13.57 -12.26
N CYS A 161 2.86 -13.82 -13.46
CA CYS A 161 2.10 -14.41 -14.56
C CYS A 161 3.01 -15.29 -15.40
N ASP A 162 2.46 -16.38 -15.93
CA ASP A 162 3.18 -17.35 -16.77
C ASP A 162 3.40 -16.90 -18.22
N CYS A 163 2.95 -15.68 -18.58
CA CYS A 163 3.13 -15.14 -19.91
C CYS A 163 4.57 -14.71 -20.20
N ALA A 164 4.98 -14.84 -21.46
CA ALA A 164 6.29 -14.39 -21.92
C ALA A 164 6.41 -12.84 -21.95
N GLU A 165 5.29 -12.12 -21.84
CA GLU A 165 5.25 -10.66 -21.74
C GLU A 165 5.63 -10.12 -20.35
N ARG A 166 6.10 -10.98 -19.43
CA ARG A 166 6.88 -10.54 -18.26
C ARG A 166 8.15 -9.87 -18.79
N SER A 167 8.01 -8.61 -19.22
CA SER A 167 9.05 -7.93 -19.96
C SER A 167 10.29 -7.89 -19.08
N TYR A 168 11.47 -8.01 -19.70
CA TYR A 168 12.74 -7.92 -18.98
C TYR A 168 12.79 -6.69 -18.06
N LYS A 169 12.04 -5.63 -18.34
CA LYS A 169 11.95 -4.45 -17.47
C LYS A 169 11.14 -4.70 -16.20
N ARG A 170 9.97 -5.35 -16.28
CA ARG A 170 9.04 -5.50 -15.16
C ARG A 170 9.55 -6.42 -14.05
N GLN A 171 10.39 -7.41 -14.39
CA GLN A 171 10.93 -8.35 -13.39
C GLN A 171 11.88 -7.68 -12.38
N PHE A 172 12.45 -6.51 -12.71
CA PHE A 172 13.34 -5.76 -11.83
C PHE A 172 12.64 -4.64 -11.04
N LEU A 173 11.36 -4.40 -11.30
CA LEU A 173 10.60 -3.40 -10.55
C LEU A 173 10.30 -3.93 -9.14
N PRO A 174 10.12 -3.08 -8.12
CA PRO A 174 9.80 -3.53 -6.75
C PRO A 174 8.56 -4.43 -6.69
N ALA A 175 8.51 -5.36 -5.72
CA ALA A 175 7.28 -6.11 -5.44
C ALA A 175 6.17 -5.13 -5.02
N GLY A 176 4.91 -5.41 -5.36
CA GLY A 176 3.83 -4.46 -5.12
C GLY A 176 3.78 -3.25 -6.08
N SER A 177 4.82 -2.95 -6.87
CA SER A 177 4.77 -1.83 -7.82
C SER A 177 3.71 -2.06 -8.91
N LEU A 178 2.88 -1.04 -9.20
CA LEU A 178 1.96 -1.03 -10.34
C LEU A 178 2.68 -1.27 -11.68
N GLY A 179 3.95 -0.88 -11.77
CA GLY A 179 4.78 -1.15 -12.94
C GLY A 179 4.94 -2.64 -13.25
N ARG A 180 4.65 -3.56 -12.31
CA ARG A 180 4.60 -5.01 -12.57
C ARG A 180 3.34 -5.46 -13.32
N ALA A 181 2.27 -4.65 -13.32
CA ALA A 181 0.99 -5.01 -13.92
C ALA A 181 1.03 -4.92 -15.45
N HIS A 182 1.43 -6.02 -16.08
CA HIS A 182 1.21 -6.27 -17.50
C HIS A 182 -0.28 -6.60 -17.78
N LYS A 183 -0.65 -6.74 -19.06
CA LYS A 183 -2.05 -6.85 -19.50
C LYS A 183 -2.87 -7.95 -18.79
N HIS A 184 -2.30 -9.15 -18.54
CA HIS A 184 -3.04 -10.20 -17.86
C HIS A 184 -3.19 -9.92 -16.35
N MET A 185 -2.20 -9.29 -15.72
CA MET A 185 -2.32 -8.82 -14.33
C MET A 185 -3.43 -7.79 -14.20
N VAL A 186 -3.49 -6.83 -15.12
CA VAL A 186 -4.58 -5.83 -15.17
C VAL A 186 -5.93 -6.51 -15.33
N LYS A 187 -6.05 -7.50 -16.24
CA LYS A 187 -7.28 -8.29 -16.42
C LYS A 187 -7.67 -9.11 -15.19
N ALA A 188 -6.69 -9.66 -14.48
CA ALA A 188 -6.91 -10.42 -13.25
C ALA A 188 -7.41 -9.49 -12.13
N LEU A 189 -6.82 -8.31 -11.98
CA LEU A 189 -7.26 -7.30 -11.00
C LEU A 189 -8.65 -6.74 -11.33
N ASP A 190 -9.01 -6.66 -12.61
CA ASP A 190 -10.35 -6.25 -13.07
C ASP A 190 -11.40 -7.38 -13.01
N ALA A 191 -11.03 -8.58 -12.53
CA ALA A 191 -11.97 -9.69 -12.44
C ALA A 191 -13.07 -9.39 -11.41
N PRO A 192 -14.28 -9.96 -11.60
CA PRO A 192 -15.36 -9.82 -10.64
C PRO A 192 -14.90 -10.24 -9.24
N ASP A 193 -15.41 -9.55 -8.22
CA ASP A 193 -15.19 -9.82 -6.80
C ASP A 193 -13.78 -9.51 -6.28
N ILE A 194 -12.76 -9.29 -7.11
CA ILE A 194 -11.40 -8.94 -6.67
C ILE A 194 -11.39 -7.64 -5.85
N GLU A 195 -12.00 -6.57 -6.37
CA GLU A 195 -12.14 -5.30 -5.64
C GLU A 195 -12.88 -5.45 -4.30
N LYS A 196 -13.78 -6.44 -4.18
CA LYS A 196 -14.55 -6.65 -2.94
C LYS A 196 -13.73 -7.32 -1.83
N GLN A 197 -12.64 -8.00 -2.18
CA GLN A 197 -11.73 -8.64 -1.23
C GLN A 197 -10.81 -7.63 -0.55
N ILE A 198 -10.66 -6.44 -1.14
CA ILE A 198 -9.79 -5.40 -0.61
C ILE A 198 -10.61 -4.49 0.30
N PRO A 199 -10.13 -4.19 1.52
CA PRO A 199 -10.77 -3.20 2.37
C PRO A 199 -11.02 -1.90 1.61
N ARG A 200 -12.26 -1.41 1.64
CA ARG A 200 -12.58 -0.11 1.04
C ARG A 200 -11.85 0.97 1.82
N LEU A 201 -10.77 1.45 1.23
CA LEU A 201 -10.02 2.62 1.64
C LEU A 201 -10.17 3.65 0.53
N GLU A 202 -10.13 4.94 0.85
CA GLU A 202 -10.36 6.01 -0.11
C GLU A 202 -9.42 5.92 -1.33
N TRP A 203 -8.18 5.44 -1.13
CA TRP A 203 -7.18 5.33 -2.20
C TRP A 203 -7.47 4.22 -3.23
N ASN A 204 -8.17 3.15 -2.82
CA ASN A 204 -8.44 1.99 -3.69
C ASN A 204 -9.33 2.35 -4.88
N GLY A 205 -10.17 3.38 -4.76
CA GLY A 205 -11.06 3.83 -5.82
C GLY A 205 -10.31 4.18 -7.11
N LYS A 206 -9.21 4.93 -6.99
CA LYS A 206 -8.40 5.32 -8.17
C LYS A 206 -7.62 4.18 -8.77
N LEU A 207 -7.18 3.23 -7.95
CA LEU A 207 -6.51 2.03 -8.46
C LEU A 207 -7.45 1.28 -9.39
N PHE A 208 -8.67 1.00 -8.92
CA PHE A 208 -9.64 0.25 -9.72
C PHE A 208 -10.15 1.03 -10.92
N GLU A 209 -10.23 2.35 -10.86
CA GLU A 209 -10.50 3.18 -12.04
C GLU A 209 -9.38 3.03 -13.09
N LEU A 210 -8.11 3.13 -12.67
CA LEU A 210 -6.95 2.95 -13.53
C LEU A 210 -6.91 1.54 -14.15
N ILE A 211 -7.16 0.50 -13.34
CA ILE A 211 -7.21 -0.90 -13.77
C ILE A 211 -8.31 -1.13 -14.80
N ARG A 212 -9.54 -0.66 -14.56
CA ARG A 212 -10.67 -0.79 -15.50
C ARG A 212 -10.35 -0.16 -16.85
N VAL A 213 -9.84 1.07 -16.86
CA VAL A 213 -9.50 1.79 -18.10
C VAL A 213 -8.43 1.04 -18.90
N HIS A 214 -7.40 0.50 -18.24
CA HIS A 214 -6.36 -0.28 -18.92
C HIS A 214 -6.85 -1.67 -19.36
N SER A 215 -7.71 -2.31 -18.56
CA SER A 215 -8.36 -3.57 -18.88
C SER A 215 -9.21 -3.43 -20.15
N ASP A 216 -10.05 -2.40 -20.24
CA ASP A 216 -10.91 -2.12 -21.39
C ASP A 216 -10.09 -1.89 -22.68
N MET A 217 -8.94 -1.24 -22.56
CA MET A 217 -8.02 -1.04 -23.68
C MET A 217 -7.16 -2.28 -24.01
N ASN A 218 -7.24 -3.34 -23.21
CA ASN A 218 -6.34 -4.49 -23.24
C ASN A 218 -4.85 -4.09 -23.19
N LYS A 219 -4.53 -3.16 -22.28
CA LYS A 219 -3.19 -2.59 -22.12
C LYS A 219 -2.60 -2.92 -20.75
N SER A 220 -1.27 -2.94 -20.72
CA SER A 220 -0.51 -2.97 -19.47
C SER A 220 -0.45 -1.59 -18.84
N LEU A 221 -0.22 -1.52 -17.53
CA LEU A 221 0.26 -0.28 -16.91
C LEU A 221 1.69 0.03 -17.38
N GLU A 222 2.12 1.29 -17.30
CA GLU A 222 3.46 1.69 -17.69
C GLU A 222 4.51 0.97 -16.81
N PRO A 223 5.59 0.41 -17.37
CA PRO A 223 6.60 -0.33 -16.60
C PRO A 223 7.58 0.63 -15.91
N LEU A 224 7.04 1.57 -15.14
CA LEU A 224 7.77 2.58 -14.38
C LEU A 224 7.91 2.14 -12.91
N PRO A 225 9.04 2.43 -12.25
CA PRO A 225 9.32 1.98 -10.89
C PRO A 225 8.42 2.65 -9.85
N SER A 226 8.09 3.92 -10.05
CA SER A 226 7.48 4.75 -9.03
C SER A 226 6.06 5.17 -9.41
N TRP A 227 5.14 5.01 -8.47
CA TRP A 227 3.73 5.30 -8.59
C TRP A 227 3.26 5.93 -7.28
N LYS A 228 2.56 7.06 -7.35
CA LYS A 228 2.02 7.78 -6.18
C LYS A 228 0.58 8.19 -6.44
N LEU A 229 -0.23 8.18 -5.39
CA LEU A 229 -1.51 8.86 -5.38
C LEU A 229 -1.31 10.24 -4.77
N LEU A 230 -1.63 11.29 -5.53
CA LEU A 230 -1.65 12.64 -5.01
C LEU A 230 -3.08 13.03 -4.69
N LYS A 231 -3.32 13.39 -3.43
CA LYS A 231 -4.58 13.95 -2.96
C LYS A 231 -4.38 15.42 -2.61
N ALA A 232 -5.35 16.26 -2.96
CA ALA A 232 -5.53 17.57 -2.35
C ALA A 232 -7.03 17.86 -2.26
N GLU A 233 -7.39 18.92 -1.52
CA GLU A 233 -8.78 19.26 -1.15
C GLU A 233 -9.83 19.20 -2.29
N ALA A 234 -9.43 19.37 -3.56
CA ALA A 234 -10.33 19.35 -4.71
C ALA A 234 -9.92 18.41 -5.86
N PHE A 235 -8.82 17.65 -5.74
CA PHE A 235 -8.39 16.75 -6.82
C PHE A 235 -7.64 15.53 -6.31
N GLU A 236 -7.73 14.45 -7.08
CA GLU A 236 -7.03 13.20 -6.82
C GLU A 236 -6.48 12.69 -8.16
N CYS A 237 -5.18 12.37 -8.20
CA CYS A 237 -4.55 11.85 -9.41
C CYS A 237 -3.46 10.82 -9.10
N VAL A 238 -3.26 9.87 -10.02
CA VAL A 238 -2.16 8.91 -9.94
C VAL A 238 -1.01 9.42 -10.77
N VAL A 239 0.17 9.50 -10.19
CA VAL A 239 1.40 9.89 -10.88
C VAL A 239 2.29 8.67 -11.01
N SER A 240 2.89 8.49 -12.18
CA SER A 240 3.95 7.49 -12.39
C SER A 240 5.17 8.14 -13.02
N TRP A 241 6.35 7.74 -12.55
CA TRP A 241 7.63 8.23 -13.07
C TRP A 241 8.73 7.19 -12.87
N GLY A 242 9.86 7.43 -13.51
CA GLY A 242 11.09 6.66 -13.31
C GLY A 242 12.30 7.56 -13.47
N ASP A 243 13.40 7.00 -13.95
CA ASP A 243 14.71 7.65 -13.97
C ASP A 243 14.86 8.80 -15.02
N ARG A 244 13.77 9.33 -15.59
CA ARG A 244 13.82 10.24 -16.75
C ARG A 244 12.77 11.34 -16.70
N GLU A 245 13.17 12.48 -17.29
CA GLU A 245 12.47 13.67 -17.80
C GLU A 245 10.93 13.71 -17.82
N TRP A 246 10.21 12.58 -17.98
CA TRP A 246 8.77 12.55 -18.16
C TRP A 246 8.04 11.77 -17.05
N CYS A 247 7.05 12.43 -16.47
CA CYS A 247 6.03 11.84 -15.62
C CYS A 247 4.74 11.62 -16.41
N HIS A 248 3.99 10.58 -16.06
CA HIS A 248 2.61 10.42 -16.51
C HIS A 248 1.66 10.65 -15.33
N VAL A 249 0.69 11.53 -15.53
CA VAL A 249 -0.36 11.85 -14.58
C VAL A 249 -1.67 11.30 -15.11
N TYR A 250 -2.37 10.52 -14.28
CA TYR A 250 -3.68 9.97 -14.57
C TYR A 250 -4.71 10.69 -13.71
N ALA A 251 -5.60 11.45 -14.34
CA ALA A 251 -6.61 12.26 -13.67
C ALA A 251 -7.91 12.25 -14.47
N ASN A 252 -9.04 12.41 -13.80
CA ASN A 252 -10.34 12.46 -14.48
C ASN A 252 -10.45 13.77 -15.25
N GLY A 253 -10.68 13.70 -16.56
CA GLY A 253 -10.97 14.87 -17.38
C GLY A 253 -12.32 15.50 -17.05
N GLU A 254 -12.70 16.55 -17.79
CA GLU A 254 -13.96 17.29 -17.57
C GLU A 254 -15.22 16.42 -17.72
N ASN A 255 -15.12 15.31 -18.48
CA ASN A 255 -16.19 14.33 -18.67
C ASN A 255 -16.25 13.26 -17.57
N GLY A 256 -15.37 13.34 -16.56
CA GLY A 256 -15.26 12.37 -15.48
C GLY A 256 -14.50 11.08 -15.84
N VAL A 257 -13.93 10.97 -17.04
CA VAL A 257 -13.17 9.80 -17.50
C VAL A 257 -11.70 9.99 -17.16
N LEU A 258 -11.05 8.94 -16.63
CA LEU A 258 -9.61 8.95 -16.37
C LEU A 258 -8.80 9.10 -17.68
N GLU A 259 -8.00 10.15 -17.76
CA GLU A 259 -7.14 10.49 -18.88
C GLU A 259 -5.66 10.51 -18.46
N ARG A 260 -4.75 10.31 -19.41
CA ARG A 260 -3.31 10.34 -19.18
C ARG A 260 -2.70 11.63 -19.75
N PHE A 261 -2.04 12.38 -18.89
CA PHE A 261 -1.30 13.61 -19.20
C PHE A 261 0.19 13.36 -19.03
N GLY A 262 1.01 13.88 -19.93
CA GLY A 262 2.47 13.82 -19.82
C GLY A 262 3.02 15.13 -19.29
N TYR A 263 3.93 15.08 -18.32
CA TYR A 263 4.63 16.25 -17.79
C TYR A 263 6.14 16.05 -17.89
N HIS A 264 6.86 17.05 -18.38
CA HIS A 264 8.31 17.03 -18.51
C HIS A 264 8.95 17.77 -17.33
N LEU A 265 9.58 17.03 -16.42
CA LEU A 265 10.23 17.53 -15.20
C LEU A 265 11.30 18.58 -15.50
N GLU A 266 12.25 18.30 -16.40
CA GLU A 266 13.36 19.24 -16.64
C GLU A 266 12.98 20.51 -17.42
N GLN A 267 11.98 20.41 -18.29
CA GLN A 267 11.52 21.53 -19.13
C GLN A 267 10.32 22.25 -18.52
N ASP A 268 9.87 21.82 -17.34
CA ASP A 268 8.69 22.33 -16.62
C ASP A 268 7.51 22.59 -17.57
N ARG A 269 7.07 21.53 -18.27
CA ARG A 269 5.99 21.68 -19.26
C ARG A 269 5.15 20.44 -19.43
N TRP A 270 3.88 20.68 -19.75
CA TRP A 270 2.93 19.64 -20.14
C TRP A 270 3.10 19.25 -21.62
N ALA A 271 2.92 17.95 -21.91
CA ALA A 271 2.92 17.42 -23.26
C ALA A 271 1.76 18.01 -24.06
N TYR A 272 2.02 18.40 -25.31
CA TYR A 272 1.00 18.83 -26.28
C TYR A 272 0.05 19.96 -25.81
N GLY A 273 0.42 20.71 -24.76
CA GLY A 273 -0.42 21.77 -24.20
C GLY A 273 -1.68 21.29 -23.47
N THR A 274 -1.77 19.99 -23.15
CA THR A 274 -2.91 19.40 -22.41
C THR A 274 -2.56 19.25 -20.93
N THR A 275 -3.43 19.71 -20.04
CA THR A 275 -3.21 19.72 -18.59
C THR A 275 -4.33 18.99 -17.84
N PRO A 276 -4.03 18.31 -16.73
CA PRO A 276 -5.06 17.75 -15.86
C PRO A 276 -5.80 18.86 -15.09
N PRO A 277 -6.98 18.56 -14.52
CA PRO A 277 -7.56 19.40 -13.47
C PRO A 277 -6.60 19.56 -12.29
N GLY A 278 -6.65 20.69 -11.60
CA GLY A 278 -5.76 20.96 -10.47
C GLY A 278 -4.29 21.18 -10.86
N VAL A 279 -4.02 21.52 -12.13
CA VAL A 279 -2.67 21.62 -12.72
C VAL A 279 -1.65 22.38 -11.87
N GLU A 280 -2.04 23.46 -11.20
CA GLU A 280 -1.12 24.24 -10.36
C GLU A 280 -0.60 23.43 -9.17
N SER A 281 -1.48 22.67 -8.51
CA SER A 281 -1.10 21.86 -7.35
C SER A 281 -0.32 20.62 -7.77
N VAL A 282 -0.73 19.96 -8.86
CA VAL A 282 0.00 18.83 -9.44
C VAL A 282 1.40 19.26 -9.86
N THR A 283 1.52 20.39 -10.57
CA THR A 283 2.83 20.89 -11.03
C THR A 283 3.72 21.23 -9.83
N ARG A 284 3.17 21.90 -8.80
CA ARG A 284 3.92 22.20 -7.56
C ARG A 284 4.51 20.93 -6.94
N HIS A 285 3.69 19.89 -6.76
CA HIS A 285 4.14 18.58 -6.25
C HIS A 285 5.21 17.94 -7.14
N LEU A 286 5.04 17.97 -8.46
CA LEU A 286 6.00 17.37 -9.40
C LEU A 286 7.33 18.12 -9.47
N THR A 287 7.36 19.41 -9.10
CA THR A 287 8.58 20.23 -9.10
C THR A 287 9.25 20.30 -7.74
N ASP A 288 8.62 19.77 -6.70
CA ASP A 288 9.17 19.73 -5.36
C ASP A 288 10.23 18.60 -5.26
N PRO A 289 11.51 18.94 -4.98
CA PRO A 289 12.57 17.95 -4.85
C PRO A 289 12.31 16.92 -3.76
N GLU A 290 11.61 17.29 -2.68
CA GLU A 290 11.34 16.40 -1.53
C GLU A 290 10.19 15.44 -1.85
N ALA A 291 9.13 15.91 -2.54
CA ALA A 291 7.98 15.10 -2.92
C ALA A 291 8.34 13.92 -3.86
N LEU A 292 9.43 14.03 -4.62
CA LEU A 292 9.94 13.00 -5.52
C LEU A 292 11.10 12.17 -4.95
N ALA A 293 11.68 12.54 -3.79
CA ALA A 293 12.91 11.95 -3.26
C ALA A 293 12.71 10.65 -2.45
N GLY A 294 11.48 10.23 -2.15
CA GLY A 294 11.18 8.97 -1.47
C GLY A 294 11.27 7.72 -2.37
N ALA A 295 12.41 7.49 -3.01
CA ALA A 295 12.68 6.33 -3.89
C ALA A 295 13.77 5.40 -3.34
#